data_AF-A0A2H3DEC8-F1
#
_entry.id   AF-A0A2H3DEC8-F1
#
_cell.length_a   1.000
_cell.length_b   1.000
_cell.length_c   1.000
_cell.angle_alpha   90.00
_cell.angle_beta   90.00
_cell.angle_gamma   90.00
#
_symmetry.space_group_name_H-M   'P 1'
#
loop_
_entity.id
_entity.type
_entity.pdbx_description
1 polymer ?
#
loop_
_entity_poly.entity_id
_entity_poly.type
_entity_poly.pdbx_seq_one_letter_code
_entity_poly.pdbx_strand_id
1 'polypeptide(L)'
;MEDGHSYIYQLLGYDVLLYLLKVFRNLHTHPELVNEETKEAMNHVEDHATSILQLIASHFAYASILKRSQKAITKIQRDRVDLFLGLPDPGLKRFCETWNMFVTIAFYPSDIPGSITDPCCGHKQCPGTSAGKFMVCSGCQFTLYCSRICQKEDWSSGDHRSLCTEIRQLRNDGSPLPVSFSDQRAVERINRRYTEYYKQGSSEWIKLLDEYIVANGDPDPLWPLVLTLRYRALNIKPGVGIESSSRCIEDLEIIAKAREGAGILVHWIIADGQGFVKKADLVDL
;
A
#
# COMPACT_ATOMS: atom_id res chain seq x y z
N MET A 1 -13.28 0.09 11.22
CA MET A 1 -12.96 0.74 9.93
C MET A 1 -12.62 -0.38 8.98
N GLU A 2 -13.46 -0.55 7.96
CA GLU A 2 -13.36 -1.62 6.97
C GLU A 2 -12.23 -1.29 5.99
N ASP A 3 -11.12 -2.04 6.05
CA ASP A 3 -9.94 -1.78 5.24
C ASP A 3 -10.16 -2.26 3.78
N GLY A 4 -10.34 -1.31 2.87
CA GLY A 4 -10.52 -1.55 1.42
C GLY A 4 -9.33 -2.24 0.75
N HIS A 5 -8.15 -2.26 1.40
CA HIS A 5 -6.96 -3.00 0.98
C HIS A 5 -7.26 -4.44 0.61
N SER A 6 -8.07 -5.11 1.44
CA SER A 6 -8.32 -6.54 1.33
C SER A 6 -9.11 -6.92 0.07
N TYR A 7 -10.07 -6.11 -0.34
CA TYR A 7 -10.82 -6.32 -1.58
C TYR A 7 -9.94 -6.11 -2.80
N ILE A 8 -9.08 -5.10 -2.78
CA ILE A 8 -8.12 -4.84 -3.86
C ILE A 8 -7.12 -6.00 -3.97
N TYR A 9 -6.64 -6.51 -2.83
CA TYR A 9 -5.76 -7.68 -2.79
C TYR A 9 -6.41 -8.90 -3.46
N GLN A 10 -7.68 -9.15 -3.14
CA GLN A 10 -8.45 -10.25 -3.72
C GLN A 10 -8.70 -10.04 -5.22
N LEU A 11 -9.13 -8.84 -5.63
CA LEU A 11 -9.42 -8.47 -7.01
C LEU A 11 -8.20 -8.70 -7.92
N LEU A 12 -7.01 -8.30 -7.46
CA LEU A 12 -5.75 -8.58 -8.16
C LEU A 12 -5.44 -10.08 -8.27
N GLY A 13 -5.91 -10.88 -7.32
CA GLY A 13 -5.80 -12.34 -7.37
C GLY A 13 -6.66 -12.99 -8.46
N TYR A 14 -7.73 -12.32 -8.89
CA TYR A 14 -8.63 -12.76 -9.96
C TYR A 14 -8.22 -12.24 -11.35
N ASP A 15 -6.96 -11.81 -11.52
CA ASP A 15 -6.42 -11.35 -12.81
C ASP A 15 -7.22 -10.15 -13.41
N VAL A 16 -7.83 -9.30 -12.57
CA VAL A 16 -8.67 -8.17 -13.03
C VAL A 16 -7.97 -7.30 -14.07
N LEU A 17 -6.69 -6.98 -13.86
CA LEU A 17 -5.90 -6.13 -14.74
C LEU A 17 -5.72 -6.79 -16.11
N LEU A 18 -5.48 -8.10 -16.14
CA LEU A 18 -5.30 -8.85 -17.38
C LEU A 18 -6.58 -8.85 -18.21
N TYR A 19 -7.72 -9.14 -17.58
CA TYR A 19 -8.99 -9.20 -18.29
C TYR A 19 -9.48 -7.82 -18.72
N LEU A 20 -9.26 -6.79 -17.90
CA LEU A 20 -9.50 -5.40 -18.26
C LEU A 20 -8.77 -5.03 -19.57
N LEU A 21 -7.48 -5.33 -19.66
CA LEU A 21 -6.68 -5.04 -20.87
C LEU A 21 -7.09 -5.91 -22.06
N LYS A 22 -7.48 -7.18 -21.84
CA LYS A 22 -7.99 -8.04 -22.91
C LYS A 22 -9.29 -7.51 -23.52
N VAL A 23 -10.19 -6.96 -22.70
CA VAL A 23 -11.42 -6.32 -23.18
C VAL A 23 -11.08 -5.14 -24.08
N PHE A 24 -10.22 -4.23 -23.63
CA PHE A 24 -9.80 -3.08 -24.44
C PHE A 24 -9.05 -3.47 -25.71
N ARG A 25 -8.18 -4.48 -25.65
CA ARG A 25 -7.51 -5.02 -26.84
C ARG A 25 -8.51 -5.57 -27.86
N ASN A 26 -9.55 -6.26 -27.39
CA ASN A 26 -10.59 -6.81 -28.25
C ASN A 26 -11.35 -5.68 -28.96
N LEU A 27 -11.79 -4.68 -28.20
CA LEU A 27 -12.45 -3.48 -28.75
C LEU A 27 -11.58 -2.76 -29.78
N HIS A 28 -10.30 -2.58 -29.49
CA HIS A 28 -9.36 -1.98 -30.43
C HIS A 28 -9.19 -2.81 -31.72
N THR A 29 -9.24 -4.15 -31.62
CA THR A 29 -9.05 -5.04 -32.78
C THR A 29 -10.29 -5.10 -33.67
N HIS A 30 -11.46 -4.73 -33.13
CA HIS A 30 -12.77 -4.85 -33.77
C HIS A 30 -13.53 -3.50 -33.77
N PRO A 31 -13.03 -2.47 -34.46
CA PRO A 31 -13.66 -1.15 -34.51
C PRO A 31 -15.08 -1.18 -35.12
N GLU A 32 -15.42 -2.21 -35.91
CA GLU A 32 -16.76 -2.44 -36.46
C GLU A 32 -17.83 -2.69 -35.39
N LEU A 33 -17.42 -3.07 -34.18
CA LEU A 33 -18.33 -3.24 -33.04
C LEU A 33 -18.73 -1.91 -32.41
N VAL A 34 -18.12 -0.79 -32.84
CA VAL A 34 -18.31 0.54 -32.28
C VAL A 34 -19.26 1.36 -33.16
N ASN A 35 -20.53 1.36 -32.81
CA ASN A 35 -21.55 2.31 -33.27
C ASN A 35 -21.77 3.44 -32.23
N GLU A 36 -22.59 4.45 -32.55
CA GLU A 36 -22.82 5.60 -31.65
C GLU A 36 -23.36 5.20 -30.25
N GLU A 37 -24.26 4.21 -30.15
CA GLU A 37 -24.77 3.73 -28.86
C GLU A 37 -23.67 3.04 -28.03
N THR A 38 -22.86 2.20 -28.67
CA THR A 38 -21.75 1.50 -28.00
C THR A 38 -20.59 2.43 -27.66
N LYS A 39 -20.40 3.53 -28.39
CA LYS A 39 -19.35 4.51 -28.16
C LYS A 39 -19.52 5.24 -26.84
N GLU A 40 -20.75 5.61 -26.48
CA GLU A 40 -21.05 6.20 -25.17
C GLU A 40 -20.79 5.20 -24.04
N ALA A 41 -21.26 3.96 -24.19
CA ALA A 41 -20.97 2.88 -23.24
C ALA A 41 -19.46 2.62 -23.09
N MET A 42 -18.69 2.71 -24.18
CA MET A 42 -17.24 2.56 -24.16
C MET A 42 -16.55 3.66 -23.37
N ASN A 43 -16.97 4.92 -23.51
CA ASN A 43 -16.44 6.02 -22.71
C ASN A 43 -16.66 5.77 -21.21
N HIS A 44 -17.84 5.27 -20.83
CA HIS A 44 -18.11 4.91 -19.44
C HIS A 44 -17.22 3.75 -18.95
N VAL A 45 -17.01 2.72 -19.77
CA VAL A 45 -16.10 1.62 -19.45
C VAL A 45 -14.65 2.12 -19.30
N GLU A 46 -14.21 3.02 -20.17
CA GLU A 46 -12.88 3.65 -20.09
C GLU A 46 -12.72 4.45 -18.78
N ASP A 47 -13.74 5.23 -18.40
CA ASP A 47 -13.76 6.03 -17.17
C ASP A 47 -13.74 5.16 -15.91
N HIS A 48 -14.54 4.09 -15.88
CA HIS A 48 -14.52 3.13 -14.79
C HIS A 48 -13.20 2.37 -14.71
N ALA A 49 -12.62 1.96 -15.84
CA ALA A 49 -11.32 1.32 -15.88
C ALA A 49 -10.21 2.24 -15.35
N THR A 50 -10.24 3.51 -15.76
CA THR A 50 -9.36 4.56 -15.26
C THR A 50 -9.49 4.71 -13.73
N SER A 51 -10.72 4.73 -13.22
CA SER A 51 -11.01 4.83 -11.78
C SER A 51 -10.49 3.61 -11.01
N ILE A 52 -10.65 2.41 -11.57
CA ILE A 52 -10.12 1.16 -10.99
C ILE A 52 -8.60 1.19 -10.92
N LEU A 53 -7.90 1.62 -11.98
CA LEU A 53 -6.44 1.74 -11.97
C LEU A 53 -5.97 2.73 -10.91
N GLN A 54 -6.63 3.89 -10.81
CA GLN A 54 -6.32 4.91 -9.81
C GLN A 54 -6.57 4.41 -8.38
N LEU A 55 -7.67 3.68 -8.16
CA LEU A 55 -7.99 3.04 -6.88
C LEU A 55 -6.95 1.99 -6.50
N ILE A 56 -6.50 1.15 -7.44
CA ILE A 56 -5.46 0.16 -7.13
C ILE A 56 -4.13 0.85 -6.84
N ALA A 57 -3.76 1.87 -7.63
CA ALA A 57 -2.53 2.64 -7.43
C ALA A 57 -2.52 3.36 -6.08
N SER A 58 -3.68 3.75 -5.55
CA SER A 58 -3.78 4.37 -4.22
C SER A 58 -3.41 3.47 -3.06
N HIS A 59 -3.36 2.17 -3.32
CA HIS A 59 -2.99 1.15 -2.34
C HIS A 59 -1.58 0.61 -2.55
N PHE A 60 -0.74 1.25 -3.36
CA PHE A 60 0.66 0.83 -3.54
C PHE A 60 1.53 1.04 -2.29
N ALA A 61 1.05 1.79 -1.29
CA ALA A 61 1.68 1.82 0.04
C ALA A 61 1.66 0.44 0.72
N TYR A 62 0.71 -0.43 0.35
CA TYR A 62 0.68 -1.81 0.80
C TYR A 62 1.54 -2.68 -0.12
N ALA A 63 2.65 -3.19 0.41
CA ALA A 63 3.63 -3.97 -0.33
C ALA A 63 3.01 -5.19 -1.04
N SER A 64 1.97 -5.78 -0.48
CA SER A 64 1.24 -6.91 -1.04
C SER A 64 0.45 -6.56 -2.30
N ILE A 65 -0.17 -5.38 -2.35
CA ILE A 65 -0.86 -4.83 -3.53
C ILE A 65 0.17 -4.49 -4.60
N LEU A 66 1.23 -3.77 -4.23
CA LEU A 66 2.29 -3.40 -5.16
C LEU A 66 2.90 -4.64 -5.83
N LYS A 67 3.27 -5.67 -5.06
CA LYS A 67 3.83 -6.93 -5.60
C LYS A 67 2.86 -7.66 -6.54
N ARG A 68 1.58 -7.72 -6.18
CA ARG A 68 0.56 -8.38 -7.01
C ARG A 68 0.35 -7.62 -8.33
N SER A 69 0.28 -6.30 -8.25
CA SER A 69 0.18 -5.42 -9.42
C SER A 69 1.41 -5.56 -10.34
N GLN A 70 2.63 -5.51 -9.78
CA GLN A 70 3.87 -5.73 -10.54
C GLN A 70 3.86 -7.10 -11.25
N LYS A 71 3.48 -8.18 -10.56
CA LYS A 71 3.36 -9.51 -11.18
C LYS A 71 2.33 -9.54 -12.30
N ALA A 72 1.17 -8.91 -12.10
CA ALA A 72 0.13 -8.82 -13.12
C ALA A 72 0.61 -8.03 -14.35
N ILE A 73 1.27 -6.89 -14.14
CA ILE A 73 1.86 -6.08 -15.22
C ILE A 73 2.91 -6.89 -15.99
N THR A 74 3.85 -7.55 -15.30
CA THR A 74 4.86 -8.39 -15.95
C THR A 74 4.24 -9.52 -16.76
N LYS A 75 3.17 -10.15 -16.25
CA LYS A 75 2.41 -11.18 -16.98
C LYS A 75 1.77 -10.61 -18.25
N ILE A 76 1.09 -9.46 -18.15
CA ILE A 76 0.46 -8.75 -19.28
C ILE A 76 1.49 -8.44 -20.37
N GLN A 77 2.63 -7.86 -19.99
CA GLN A 77 3.72 -7.48 -20.89
C GLN A 77 4.35 -8.69 -21.58
N ARG A 78 4.64 -9.74 -20.80
CA ARG A 78 5.17 -11.00 -21.32
C ARG A 78 4.21 -11.63 -22.34
N ASP A 79 2.92 -11.62 -22.03
CA ASP A 79 1.87 -12.17 -22.88
C ASP A 79 1.45 -11.19 -24.00
N ARG A 80 2.12 -10.02 -24.10
CA ARG A 80 1.92 -8.98 -25.12
C ARG A 80 0.48 -8.50 -25.24
N VAL A 81 -0.23 -8.43 -24.13
CA VAL A 81 -1.65 -8.01 -24.10
C VAL A 81 -1.76 -6.49 -24.24
N ASP A 82 -0.74 -5.74 -23.81
CA ASP A 82 -0.67 -4.28 -23.77
C ASP A 82 -0.12 -3.61 -25.05
N LEU A 83 0.25 -4.37 -26.08
CA LEU A 83 0.84 -3.81 -27.31
C LEU A 83 -0.03 -2.75 -28.00
N PHE A 84 -1.35 -2.87 -27.89
CA PHE A 84 -2.28 -1.92 -28.50
C PHE A 84 -2.20 -0.51 -27.88
N LEU A 85 -1.71 -0.41 -26.64
CA LEU A 85 -1.55 0.87 -25.93
C LEU A 85 -0.44 1.75 -26.52
N GLY A 86 0.49 1.16 -27.28
CA GLY A 86 1.59 1.86 -27.94
C GLY A 86 1.30 2.30 -29.39
N LEU A 87 0.07 2.10 -29.89
CA LEU A 87 -0.30 2.45 -31.25
C LEU A 87 -0.66 3.96 -31.38
N PRO A 88 -0.48 4.58 -32.57
CA PRO A 88 -0.71 6.02 -32.75
C PRO A 88 -2.16 6.49 -32.52
N ASP A 89 -3.15 5.61 -32.72
CA ASP A 89 -4.57 5.92 -32.51
C ASP A 89 -5.28 4.74 -31.82
N PRO A 90 -5.19 4.63 -30.48
CA PRO A 90 -5.76 3.51 -29.76
C PRO A 90 -7.26 3.69 -29.44
N GLY A 91 -7.87 4.84 -29.75
CA GLY A 91 -9.26 5.16 -29.38
C GLY A 91 -9.55 5.24 -27.87
N LEU A 92 -8.56 5.02 -27.00
CA LEU A 92 -8.66 4.88 -25.54
C LEU A 92 -7.59 5.71 -24.83
N LYS A 93 -7.46 6.98 -25.22
CA LYS A 93 -6.33 7.83 -24.85
C LYS A 93 -6.20 7.98 -23.33
N ARG A 94 -7.31 8.17 -22.62
CA ARG A 94 -7.32 8.39 -21.16
C ARG A 94 -6.88 7.14 -20.42
N PHE A 95 -7.33 5.97 -20.87
CA PHE A 95 -6.92 4.70 -20.32
C PHE A 95 -5.43 4.42 -20.60
N CYS A 96 -4.94 4.68 -21.82
CA CYS A 96 -3.52 4.52 -22.16
C CYS A 96 -2.62 5.37 -21.26
N GLU A 97 -2.94 6.66 -21.09
CA GLU A 97 -2.22 7.58 -20.21
C GLU A 97 -2.24 7.08 -18.75
N THR A 98 -3.42 6.65 -18.28
CA THR A 98 -3.58 6.13 -16.92
C THR A 98 -2.81 4.83 -16.71
N TRP A 99 -2.82 3.91 -17.67
CA TRP A 99 -2.06 2.67 -17.62
C TRP A 99 -0.55 2.93 -17.58
N ASN A 100 -0.05 3.81 -18.43
CA ASN A 100 1.37 4.16 -18.44
C ASN A 100 1.82 4.78 -17.11
N MET A 101 0.99 5.66 -16.55
CA MET A 101 1.23 6.22 -15.21
C MET A 101 1.16 5.13 -14.14
N PHE A 102 0.17 4.24 -14.18
CA PHE A 102 0.02 3.10 -13.26
C PHE A 102 1.26 2.20 -13.27
N VAL A 103 1.77 1.82 -14.45
CA VAL A 103 2.99 1.02 -14.61
C VAL A 103 4.22 1.79 -14.10
N THR A 104 4.33 3.07 -14.46
CA THR A 104 5.44 3.93 -14.01
C THR A 104 5.50 3.98 -12.50
N ILE A 105 4.37 4.18 -11.82
CA ILE A 105 4.31 4.22 -10.35
C ILE A 105 4.60 2.83 -9.77
N ALA A 106 4.03 1.77 -10.34
CA ALA A 106 4.24 0.40 -9.85
C ALA A 106 5.71 -0.04 -9.90
N PHE A 107 6.49 0.47 -10.86
CA PHE A 107 7.91 0.17 -11.03
C PHE A 107 8.82 1.35 -10.70
N TYR A 108 8.28 2.43 -10.15
CA TYR A 108 9.08 3.62 -9.89
C TYR A 108 10.25 3.23 -8.97
N PRO A 109 11.50 3.53 -9.36
CA PRO A 109 12.69 3.27 -8.56
C PRO A 109 12.66 4.23 -7.38
N SER A 110 11.84 3.90 -6.40
CA SER A 110 11.86 4.58 -5.12
C SER A 110 13.10 4.08 -4.40
N ASP A 111 13.82 5.01 -3.77
CA ASP A 111 14.93 4.70 -2.86
C ASP A 111 14.50 3.81 -1.68
N ILE A 112 13.22 3.49 -1.57
CA ILE A 112 12.69 2.36 -0.79
C ILE A 112 13.44 1.09 -1.22
N PRO A 113 14.33 0.53 -0.39
CA PRO A 113 15.13 -0.61 -0.80
C PRO A 113 14.19 -1.79 -1.05
N GLY A 114 14.65 -2.75 -1.87
CA GLY A 114 14.00 -4.06 -2.00
C GLY A 114 13.63 -4.72 -0.65
N SER A 115 14.25 -4.32 0.46
CA SER A 115 13.87 -4.68 1.84
C SER A 115 12.40 -4.43 2.24
N ILE A 116 11.69 -3.52 1.59
CA ILE A 116 10.27 -3.22 1.90
C ILE A 116 9.36 -4.21 1.15
N THR A 117 9.84 -4.73 0.02
CA THR A 117 9.18 -5.80 -0.73
C THR A 117 9.67 -7.20 -0.33
N ASP A 118 10.60 -7.32 0.62
CA ASP A 118 10.96 -8.63 1.16
C ASP A 118 9.80 -9.18 1.99
N PRO A 119 9.28 -10.38 1.65
CA PRO A 119 8.25 -11.01 2.46
C PRO A 119 8.78 -11.24 3.88
N CYS A 120 7.91 -11.07 4.87
CA CYS A 120 8.26 -11.32 6.27
C CYS A 120 7.63 -12.64 6.74
N CYS A 121 8.34 -13.37 7.60
CA CYS A 121 7.77 -14.55 8.24
C CYS A 121 6.71 -14.08 9.25
N GLY A 122 5.52 -14.67 9.22
CA GLY A 122 4.42 -14.36 10.12
C GLY A 122 4.71 -14.73 11.57
N HIS A 123 5.62 -15.68 11.79
CA HIS A 123 6.11 -16.01 13.12
C HIS A 123 6.92 -14.83 13.69
N LYS A 124 6.35 -14.12 14.66
CA LYS A 124 6.93 -12.88 15.23
C LYS A 124 8.34 -13.07 15.80
N GLN A 125 8.65 -14.24 16.35
CA GLN A 125 9.96 -14.56 16.94
C GLN A 125 10.90 -15.26 15.94
N CYS A 126 10.66 -15.12 14.63
CA CYS A 126 11.48 -15.77 13.61
C CYS A 126 12.90 -15.17 13.64
N PRO A 127 13.97 -15.98 13.68
CA PRO A 127 15.36 -15.49 13.74
C PRO A 127 15.86 -14.83 12.44
N GLY A 128 15.02 -14.68 11.41
CA GLY A 128 15.29 -13.76 10.30
C GLY A 128 16.23 -14.28 9.21
N THR A 129 16.35 -15.60 9.02
CA THR A 129 17.16 -16.19 7.94
C THR A 129 16.37 -16.30 6.63
N SER A 130 15.94 -15.19 6.06
CA SER A 130 15.13 -15.17 4.83
C SER A 130 15.98 -15.11 3.55
N ALA A 131 16.79 -16.14 3.31
CA ALA A 131 17.31 -16.45 1.98
C ALA A 131 16.53 -17.65 1.41
N GLY A 132 15.27 -17.43 0.99
CA GLY A 132 14.45 -18.54 0.47
C GLY A 132 13.05 -18.15 0.00
N LYS A 133 12.41 -19.06 -0.76
CA LYS A 133 11.00 -18.90 -1.18
C LYS A 133 10.09 -19.03 0.04
N PHE A 134 9.32 -17.98 0.31
CA PHE A 134 8.28 -18.02 1.34
C PHE A 134 7.13 -18.93 0.92
N MET A 135 6.58 -19.65 1.90
CA MET A 135 5.37 -20.44 1.77
C MET A 135 4.19 -19.65 2.31
N VAL A 136 3.02 -19.87 1.73
CA VAL A 136 1.75 -19.33 2.22
C VAL A 136 1.04 -20.42 3.01
N CYS A 137 0.41 -20.07 4.14
CA CYS A 137 -0.48 -21.00 4.85
C CYS A 137 -1.60 -21.48 3.91
N SER A 138 -1.73 -22.79 3.73
CA SER A 138 -2.75 -23.36 2.84
C SER A 138 -4.19 -23.12 3.31
N GLY A 139 -4.41 -22.91 4.62
CA GLY A 139 -5.73 -22.67 5.19
C GLY A 139 -6.26 -21.25 4.91
N CYS A 140 -5.53 -20.23 5.35
CA CYS A 140 -5.97 -18.84 5.19
C CYS A 140 -5.44 -18.17 3.91
N GLN A 141 -4.43 -18.74 3.26
CA GLN A 141 -3.72 -18.14 2.12
C GLN A 141 -3.26 -16.69 2.33
N PHE A 142 -2.95 -16.33 3.58
CA PHE A 142 -2.70 -14.95 3.98
C PHE A 142 -1.35 -14.80 4.67
N THR A 143 -1.07 -15.61 5.70
CA THR A 143 0.19 -15.56 6.42
C THR A 143 1.32 -16.28 5.67
N LEU A 144 2.48 -15.64 5.61
CA LEU A 144 3.69 -16.15 4.97
C LEU A 144 4.65 -16.76 5.99
N TYR A 145 5.36 -17.81 5.61
CA TYR A 145 6.36 -18.47 6.45
C TYR A 145 7.62 -18.77 5.65
N CYS A 146 8.78 -18.55 6.25
CA CYS A 146 10.06 -18.95 5.65
C CYS A 146 10.28 -20.47 5.72
N SER A 147 9.63 -21.16 6.66
CA SER A 147 9.79 -22.61 6.86
C SER A 147 8.52 -23.24 7.45
N ARG A 148 8.40 -24.57 7.32
CA ARG A 148 7.32 -25.34 7.97
C ARG A 148 7.46 -25.34 9.49
N ILE A 149 8.67 -25.12 10.00
CA ILE A 149 8.96 -25.04 11.43
C ILE A 149 8.30 -23.78 12.00
N CYS A 150 8.58 -22.61 11.41
CA CYS A 150 7.96 -21.35 11.83
C CYS A 150 6.43 -21.40 11.71
N GLN A 151 5.89 -22.05 10.68
CA GLN A 151 4.43 -22.23 10.57
C GLN A 151 3.85 -23.07 11.72
N LYS A 152 4.52 -24.16 12.11
CA LYS A 152 4.07 -25.02 13.21
C LYS A 152 4.15 -24.31 14.55
N GLU A 153 5.25 -23.61 14.82
CA GLU A 153 5.46 -22.84 16.05
C GLU A 153 4.44 -21.69 16.16
N ASP A 154 4.20 -20.96 15.08
CA ASP A 154 3.21 -19.88 15.06
C ASP A 154 1.77 -20.41 15.19
N TRP A 155 1.53 -21.65 14.76
CA TRP A 155 0.25 -22.34 14.96
C TRP A 155 0.03 -22.83 16.39
N SER A 156 1.06 -23.36 17.05
CA SER A 156 0.95 -23.94 18.40
C SER A 156 1.09 -22.93 19.53
N SER A 157 2.01 -21.98 19.38
CA SER A 157 2.41 -21.02 20.42
C SER A 157 2.22 -19.56 20.02
N GLY A 158 1.88 -19.30 18.76
CA GLY A 158 1.54 -17.97 18.27
C GLY A 158 0.03 -17.76 18.14
N ASP A 159 -0.31 -16.68 17.44
CA ASP A 159 -1.69 -16.24 17.23
C ASP A 159 -2.29 -16.78 15.92
N HIS A 160 -1.56 -17.61 15.17
CA HIS A 160 -1.98 -17.94 13.82
C HIS A 160 -3.25 -18.79 13.77
N ARG A 161 -3.48 -19.67 14.74
CA ARG A 161 -4.65 -20.57 14.71
C ARG A 161 -5.98 -19.80 14.77
N SER A 162 -6.08 -18.82 15.67
CA SER A 162 -7.23 -17.93 15.77
C SER A 162 -7.32 -17.05 14.52
N LEU A 163 -6.24 -16.37 14.15
CA LEU A 163 -6.19 -15.51 12.97
C LEU A 163 -6.57 -16.25 11.67
N CYS A 164 -6.12 -17.49 11.50
CA CYS A 164 -6.44 -18.31 10.34
C CYS A 164 -7.94 -18.63 10.27
N THR A 165 -8.55 -18.90 11.42
CA THR A 165 -10.00 -19.15 11.52
C THR A 165 -10.78 -17.89 11.20
N GLU A 166 -10.38 -16.76 11.78
CA GLU A 166 -10.97 -15.44 11.54
C GLU A 166 -10.90 -15.04 10.07
N ILE A 167 -9.72 -15.14 9.44
CA ILE A 167 -9.55 -14.81 8.00
C ILE A 167 -10.45 -15.68 7.12
N ARG A 168 -10.60 -16.97 7.45
CA ARG A 168 -11.48 -17.86 6.68
C ARG A 168 -12.95 -17.45 6.84
N GLN A 169 -13.36 -17.07 8.05
CA GLN A 169 -14.70 -16.57 8.32
C GLN A 169 -14.97 -15.25 7.57
N LEU A 170 -14.07 -14.27 7.68
CA LEU A 170 -14.17 -12.99 6.97
C LEU A 170 -14.31 -13.19 5.46
N ARG A 171 -13.59 -14.15 4.85
CA ARG A 171 -13.75 -14.47 3.42
C ARG A 171 -15.13 -15.04 3.09
N ASN A 172 -15.64 -15.94 3.93
CA ASN A 172 -16.97 -16.53 3.72
C ASN A 172 -18.07 -15.47 3.83
N ASP A 173 -17.88 -14.51 4.73
CA ASP A 173 -18.83 -13.44 4.99
C ASP A 173 -18.65 -12.25 4.02
N GLY A 174 -17.71 -12.34 3.07
CA GLY A 174 -17.37 -11.26 2.15
C GLY A 174 -16.87 -9.99 2.86
N SER A 175 -16.37 -10.13 4.09
CA SER A 175 -15.89 -9.05 4.93
C SER A 175 -14.43 -8.68 4.64
N PRO A 176 -13.99 -7.45 4.96
CA PRO A 176 -12.63 -7.03 4.73
C PRO A 176 -11.65 -7.83 5.59
N LEU A 177 -10.51 -8.18 5.01
CA LEU A 177 -9.39 -8.78 5.74
C LEU A 177 -8.59 -7.71 6.49
N PRO A 178 -8.00 -8.06 7.64
CA PRO A 178 -7.04 -7.18 8.30
C PRO A 178 -5.80 -6.94 7.44
N VAL A 179 -5.01 -5.91 7.76
CA VAL A 179 -3.70 -5.67 7.15
C VAL A 179 -2.79 -6.88 7.39
N SER A 180 -2.10 -7.35 6.35
CA SER A 180 -1.18 -8.48 6.51
C SER A 180 0.04 -8.10 7.33
N PHE A 181 0.61 -9.05 8.09
CA PHE A 181 1.84 -8.80 8.86
C PHE A 181 3.00 -8.31 7.97
N SER A 182 3.07 -8.77 6.72
CA SER A 182 4.06 -8.29 5.76
C SER A 182 3.83 -6.84 5.34
N ASP A 183 2.57 -6.43 5.15
CA ASP A 183 2.24 -5.03 4.84
C ASP A 183 2.50 -4.12 6.03
N GLN A 184 2.11 -4.56 7.23
CA GLN A 184 2.40 -3.82 8.46
C GLN A 184 3.90 -3.60 8.63
N ARG A 185 4.71 -4.66 8.51
CA ARG A 185 6.18 -4.57 8.57
C ARG A 185 6.77 -3.67 7.48
N ALA A 186 6.21 -3.70 6.28
CA ALA A 186 6.65 -2.83 5.19
C ALA A 186 6.41 -1.36 5.52
N VAL A 187 5.22 -1.00 6.00
CA VAL A 187 4.90 0.37 6.44
C VAL A 187 5.80 0.81 7.60
N GLU A 188 5.98 -0.03 8.61
CA GLU A 188 6.88 0.24 9.75
C GLU A 188 8.32 0.54 9.29
N ARG A 189 8.85 -0.23 8.32
CA ARG A 189 10.19 -0.02 7.75
C ARG A 189 10.28 1.30 6.98
N ILE A 190 9.26 1.64 6.19
CA ILE A 190 9.23 2.93 5.47
C ILE A 190 9.22 4.08 6.48
N ASN A 191 8.31 4.03 7.47
CA ASN A 191 8.17 5.07 8.49
C ASN A 191 9.47 5.29 9.24
N ARG A 192 10.14 4.21 9.67
CA ARG A 192 11.44 4.29 10.36
C ARG A 192 12.48 5.01 9.53
N ARG A 193 12.61 4.68 8.25
CA ARG A 193 13.59 5.32 7.37
C ARG A 193 13.34 6.81 7.18
N TYR A 194 12.08 7.22 6.99
CA TYR A 194 11.77 8.65 6.92
C TYR A 194 12.08 9.34 8.24
N THR A 195 11.75 8.71 9.36
CA THR A 195 12.07 9.24 10.69
C THR A 195 13.57 9.44 10.87
N GLU A 196 14.40 8.45 10.51
CA GLU A 196 15.86 8.54 10.54
C GLU A 196 16.40 9.65 9.64
N TYR A 197 15.87 9.78 8.42
CA TYR A 197 16.25 10.84 7.48
C TYR A 197 16.00 12.24 8.04
N TYR A 198 14.84 12.48 8.64
CA TYR A 198 14.50 13.79 9.23
C TYR A 198 15.20 14.04 10.58
N LYS A 199 15.44 12.98 11.39
CA LYS A 199 16.18 13.04 12.66
C LYS A 199 17.62 13.55 12.47
N GLN A 200 18.25 13.26 11.34
CA GLN A 200 19.62 13.72 11.04
C GLN A 200 19.73 15.23 10.76
N GLY A 201 18.68 16.01 11.03
CA GLY A 201 18.70 17.46 10.86
C GLY A 201 18.69 17.86 9.40
N SER A 202 17.92 17.14 8.58
CA SER A 202 17.79 17.49 7.17
C SER A 202 17.30 18.94 7.04
N SER A 203 17.77 19.66 6.03
CA SER A 203 17.32 21.04 5.77
C SER A 203 15.80 21.11 5.59
N GLU A 204 15.19 20.03 5.13
CA GLU A 204 13.75 19.84 5.00
C GLU A 204 13.05 19.75 6.37
N TRP A 205 13.64 19.09 7.39
CA TRP A 205 13.11 19.07 8.76
C TRP A 205 13.05 20.46 9.38
N ILE A 206 14.16 21.20 9.30
CA ILE A 206 14.26 22.56 9.86
C ILE A 206 13.22 23.47 9.20
N LYS A 207 13.12 23.40 7.87
CA LYS A 207 12.12 24.17 7.12
C LYS A 207 10.69 23.83 7.54
N LEU A 208 10.35 22.55 7.70
CA LEU A 208 9.02 22.13 8.16
C LEU A 208 8.71 22.61 9.57
N LEU A 209 9.71 22.60 10.45
CA LEU A 209 9.58 23.09 11.82
C LEU A 209 9.33 24.61 11.84
N ASP A 210 10.11 25.37 11.08
CA ASP A 210 9.94 26.82 10.96
C ASP A 210 8.56 27.17 10.39
N GLU A 211 8.11 26.48 9.33
CA GLU A 211 6.77 26.65 8.76
C GLU A 211 5.67 26.36 9.79
N TYR A 212 5.82 25.31 10.59
CA TYR A 212 4.89 24.97 11.66
C TYR A 212 4.85 26.08 12.73
N ILE A 213 6.01 26.56 13.18
CA ILE A 213 6.13 27.61 14.21
C ILE A 213 5.51 28.91 13.73
N VAL A 214 5.75 29.31 12.48
CA VAL A 214 5.13 30.51 11.89
C VAL A 214 3.60 30.38 11.86
N ALA A 215 3.08 29.19 11.54
CA ALA A 215 1.64 28.97 11.42
C ALA A 215 0.91 28.78 12.76
N ASN A 216 1.58 28.23 13.78
CA ASN A 216 0.94 27.79 15.03
C ASN A 216 1.54 28.39 16.31
N GLY A 217 2.62 29.17 16.21
CA GLY A 217 3.44 29.59 17.34
C GLY A 217 4.42 28.51 17.80
N ASP A 218 5.16 28.78 18.87
CA ASP A 218 6.14 27.84 19.42
C ASP A 218 5.46 26.52 19.83
N PRO A 219 6.15 25.36 19.68
CA PRO A 219 5.60 24.09 20.09
C PRO A 219 5.32 24.10 21.60
N ASP A 220 4.14 23.63 22.00
CA ASP A 220 3.83 23.47 23.42
C ASP A 220 4.85 22.48 24.03
N PRO A 221 5.63 22.88 25.05
CA PRO A 221 6.60 22.00 25.68
C PRO A 221 5.96 20.75 26.30
N LEU A 222 4.65 20.77 26.55
CA LEU A 222 3.89 19.62 27.02
C LEU A 222 3.47 18.70 25.88
N TRP A 223 3.47 19.09 24.60
CA TRP A 223 3.04 18.21 23.51
C TRP A 223 4.19 17.90 22.57
N PRO A 224 4.64 16.62 22.47
CA PRO A 224 5.63 16.25 21.48
C PRO A 224 5.10 16.54 20.06
N LEU A 225 5.97 17.07 19.20
CA LEU A 225 5.70 17.21 17.78
C LEU A 225 5.61 15.83 17.12
N VAL A 226 4.74 15.72 16.13
CA VAL A 226 4.48 14.47 15.41
C VAL A 226 4.88 14.63 13.95
N LEU A 227 5.76 13.73 13.49
CA LEU A 227 6.07 13.59 12.07
C LEU A 227 4.86 12.96 11.37
N THR A 228 4.22 13.70 10.47
CA THR A 228 3.07 13.21 9.71
C THR A 228 3.53 12.69 8.34
N LEU A 229 3.27 11.40 8.07
CA LEU A 229 3.58 10.74 6.79
C LEU A 229 2.28 10.42 6.04
N ARG A 230 1.98 11.18 4.99
CA ARG A 230 0.77 11.01 4.18
C ARG A 230 1.07 10.22 2.91
N TYR A 231 0.76 8.94 2.92
CA TYR A 231 0.83 8.09 1.74
C TYR A 231 -0.37 8.36 0.84
N ARG A 232 -0.20 9.32 -0.06
CA ARG A 232 -1.14 9.56 -1.16
C ARG A 232 -0.69 8.69 -2.33
N ALA A 233 -1.62 7.92 -2.89
CA ALA A 233 -1.53 7.48 -4.28
C ALA A 233 -0.87 8.59 -5.11
N LEU A 234 0.12 8.25 -5.94
CA LEU A 234 0.85 9.15 -6.84
C LEU A 234 2.17 9.75 -6.36
N ASN A 235 2.73 9.38 -5.21
CA ASN A 235 4.18 9.53 -5.01
C ASN A 235 4.64 8.49 -3.99
N ILE A 236 5.60 7.65 -4.36
CA ILE A 236 6.19 6.71 -3.41
C ILE A 236 6.88 7.45 -2.24
N LYS A 237 7.12 8.77 -2.39
CA LYS A 237 7.40 9.67 -1.27
C LYS A 237 6.09 10.11 -0.60
N PRO A 238 5.84 9.77 0.68
CA PRO A 238 4.72 10.32 1.42
C PRO A 238 4.85 11.84 1.49
N GLY A 239 3.72 12.54 1.47
CA GLY A 239 3.70 13.95 1.86
C GLY A 239 4.10 14.05 3.32
N VAL A 240 5.13 14.83 3.62
CA VAL A 240 5.66 14.97 4.99
C VAL A 240 5.18 16.29 5.60
N GLY A 241 4.85 16.26 6.88
CA GLY A 241 4.50 17.45 7.65
C GLY A 241 4.76 17.26 9.14
N ILE A 242 4.53 18.32 9.90
CA ILE A 242 4.63 18.34 11.36
C ILE A 242 3.28 18.78 11.93
N GLU A 243 2.86 18.14 13.02
CA GLU A 243 1.64 18.50 13.73
C GLU A 243 1.82 18.33 15.25
N SER A 244 1.00 19.01 16.06
CA SER A 244 0.94 18.74 17.49
C SER A 244 0.33 17.36 17.79
N SER A 245 0.91 16.60 18.73
CA SER A 245 0.35 15.33 19.18
C SER A 245 -1.09 15.45 19.72
N SER A 246 -1.44 16.57 20.36
CA SER A 246 -2.80 16.82 20.85
C SER A 246 -3.88 16.87 19.77
N ARG A 247 -3.49 17.09 18.51
CA ARG A 247 -4.41 17.15 17.36
C ARG A 247 -4.56 15.83 16.63
N CYS A 248 -3.63 14.90 16.79
CA CYS A 248 -3.52 13.71 15.93
C CYS A 248 -3.50 12.38 16.68
N ILE A 249 -3.20 12.39 17.98
CA ILE A 249 -2.96 11.17 18.75
C ILE A 249 -3.85 11.19 19.99
N GLU A 250 -4.72 10.18 20.10
CA GLU A 250 -5.60 9.98 21.25
C GLU A 250 -4.95 9.11 22.34
N ASP A 251 -3.97 8.28 21.96
CA ASP A 251 -3.27 7.38 22.87
C ASP A 251 -2.35 8.18 23.82
N LEU A 252 -2.75 8.30 25.09
CA LEU A 252 -1.97 9.04 26.09
C LEU A 252 -0.69 8.31 26.49
N GLU A 253 -0.65 6.98 26.37
CA GLU A 253 0.53 6.18 26.72
C GLU A 253 1.66 6.42 25.72
N ILE A 254 1.34 6.45 24.42
CA ILE A 254 2.34 6.71 23.38
C ILE A 254 2.92 8.12 23.49
N ILE A 255 2.08 9.10 23.86
CA ILE A 255 2.49 10.49 24.09
C ILE A 255 3.40 10.58 25.32
N ALA A 256 3.07 9.90 26.42
CA ALA A 256 3.91 9.86 27.61
C ALA A 256 5.30 9.30 27.32
N LYS A 257 5.38 8.16 26.62
CA LYS A 257 6.67 7.55 26.21
C LYS A 257 7.49 8.48 25.32
N ALA A 258 6.84 9.19 24.39
CA ALA A 258 7.53 10.17 23.55
C ALA A 258 8.10 11.35 24.36
N ARG A 259 7.36 11.85 25.36
CA ARG A 259 7.84 12.91 26.27
C ARG A 259 9.06 12.48 27.07
N GLU A 260 9.12 11.21 27.45
CA GLU A 260 10.27 10.61 28.14
C GLU A 260 11.47 10.38 27.20
N GLY A 261 11.35 10.72 25.92
CA GLY A 261 12.41 10.56 24.92
C GLY A 261 12.59 9.12 24.44
N ALA A 262 11.58 8.25 24.61
CA ALA A 262 11.67 6.86 24.16
C ALA A 262 11.67 6.71 22.63
N GLY A 263 11.20 7.72 21.88
CA GLY A 263 11.07 7.66 20.42
C GLY A 263 10.53 8.94 19.80
N ILE A 264 10.47 8.96 18.47
CA ILE A 264 9.80 10.00 17.69
C ILE A 264 8.38 9.53 17.38
N LEU A 265 7.38 10.40 17.60
CA LEU A 265 5.99 10.12 17.23
C LEU A 265 5.82 10.27 15.73
N VAL A 266 5.30 9.22 15.11
CA VAL A 266 4.99 9.19 13.68
C VAL A 266 3.51 8.91 13.52
N HIS A 267 2.81 9.84 12.88
CA HIS A 267 1.42 9.67 12.48
C HIS A 267 1.37 9.46 10.98
N TRP A 268 0.96 8.27 10.55
CA TRP A 268 0.87 7.94 9.15
C TRP A 268 -0.57 7.77 8.69
N ILE A 269 -0.79 8.19 7.45
CA ILE A 269 -2.10 8.25 6.81
C ILE A 269 -2.00 7.52 5.49
N ILE A 270 -2.67 6.38 5.35
CA ILE A 270 -2.76 5.60 4.11
C ILE A 270 -4.17 5.69 3.55
N ALA A 271 -4.30 5.85 2.23
CA ALA A 271 -5.60 5.80 1.56
C ALA A 271 -6.16 4.36 1.55
N ASP A 272 -7.45 4.22 1.86
CA ASP A 272 -8.18 2.93 1.86
C ASP A 272 -9.28 2.86 0.78
N GLY A 273 -9.29 3.82 -0.15
CA GLY A 273 -10.21 3.89 -1.27
C GLY A 273 -11.47 4.72 -1.05
N GLN A 274 -11.93 4.91 0.19
CA GLN A 274 -13.08 5.80 0.52
C GLN A 274 -12.78 6.84 1.61
N GLY A 275 -11.67 6.69 2.33
CA GLY A 275 -11.21 7.56 3.39
C GLY A 275 -9.70 7.39 3.62
N PHE A 276 -9.31 7.31 4.89
CA PHE A 276 -7.91 7.17 5.29
C PHE A 276 -7.79 6.31 6.54
N VAL A 277 -6.87 5.35 6.51
CA VAL A 277 -6.38 4.67 7.71
C VAL A 277 -5.32 5.57 8.34
N LYS A 278 -5.58 5.98 9.58
CA LYS A 278 -4.68 6.79 10.41
C LYS A 278 -4.12 5.92 11.51
N LYS A 279 -2.81 5.97 11.72
CA LYS A 279 -2.18 5.28 12.83
C LYS A 279 -1.01 6.10 13.38
N ALA A 280 -0.91 6.13 14.70
CA ALA A 280 0.23 6.68 15.40
C ALA A 280 1.12 5.53 15.87
N ASP A 281 2.42 5.64 15.61
CA ASP A 281 3.44 4.74 16.14
C ASP A 281 4.55 5.56 16.81
N LEU A 282 5.18 4.95 17.82
CA LEU A 282 6.41 5.46 18.40
C LEU A 282 7.56 4.73 17.71
N VAL A 283 8.40 5.47 17.00
CA VAL A 283 9.60 4.91 16.38
C VAL A 283 10.74 5.11 17.34
N ASP A 284 11.21 3.99 17.93
CA ASP A 284 12.33 3.95 18.87
C ASP A 284 13.59 4.62 18.31
N LEU A 285 14.39 5.23 19.20
CA LEU A 285 15.60 5.98 18.87
C LEU A 285 16.82 5.13 18.53
#